data_AF-A0A511X8G7-F1
#
_entry.id   AF-A0A511X8G7-F1
#
_cell.length_a   1.000
_cell.length_b   1.000
_cell.length_c   1.000
_cell.angle_alpha   90.00
_cell.angle_beta   90.00
_cell.angle_gamma   90.00
#
_symmetry.space_group_name_H-M   'P 1'
#
loop_
_entity.id
_entity.type
_entity.pdbx_description
1 polymer ?
#
loop_
_entity_poly.entity_id
_entity_poly.type
_entity_poly.pdbx_seq_one_letter_code
_entity_poly.pdbx_strand_id
1 'polypeptide(L)'
;MAQPGSRHIRNSVACLLLLAGGVNASAAPPKCKAKTYQAAEDASFKVASWSDYLAWYRAYRGCEEGEVGEQFADVTEKLLGDQWSGFAAMKSQLTADKAFLPFIVRNVSSVSGGSLMTKIIDQAHEQCPHGLEAACAAIGKKAKYVADGGT
;
A
#
# COMPACT_ATOMS: atom_id res chain seq x y z
N MET A 1 39.54 35.12 53.59
CA MET A 1 39.20 34.47 54.87
C MET A 1 38.50 33.17 54.55
N ALA A 2 39.17 32.06 54.84
CA ALA A 2 38.65 30.70 54.68
C ALA A 2 38.21 30.19 56.04
N GLN A 3 37.10 29.44 56.10
CA GLN A 3 36.79 28.44 57.13
C GLN A 3 35.44 27.74 56.82
N PRO A 4 35.13 26.56 57.38
CA PRO A 4 35.64 25.26 56.93
C PRO A 4 34.50 24.23 56.77
N GLY A 5 34.86 23.01 56.40
CA GLY A 5 33.90 21.94 56.10
C GLY A 5 33.27 21.26 57.32
N SER A 6 32.25 20.46 57.03
CA SER A 6 31.90 19.26 57.80
C SER A 6 31.35 18.22 56.84
N ARG A 7 32.11 17.13 56.71
CA ARG A 7 31.71 15.88 56.06
C ARG A 7 30.73 15.16 56.99
N HIS A 8 29.70 14.51 56.46
CA HIS A 8 29.35 13.11 56.78
C HIS A 8 28.36 12.62 55.69
N ILE A 9 28.83 11.76 54.79
CA ILE A 9 28.67 10.29 54.79
C ILE A 9 27.29 9.83 54.26
N ARG A 10 27.38 9.24 53.05
CA ARG A 10 26.62 8.10 52.50
C ARG A 10 25.10 8.18 52.54
N ASN A 11 24.50 8.43 51.37
CA ASN A 11 23.42 7.60 50.85
C ASN A 11 23.40 7.68 49.32
N SER A 12 24.07 6.73 48.68
CA SER A 12 23.92 6.46 47.25
C SER A 12 22.54 5.86 47.01
N VAL A 13 21.57 6.68 46.59
CA VAL A 13 20.33 6.18 46.01
C VAL A 13 20.48 6.24 44.50
N ALA A 14 21.05 5.17 43.94
CA ALA A 14 20.98 4.89 42.51
C ALA A 14 19.58 4.32 42.22
N CYS A 15 18.62 5.18 41.87
CA CYS A 15 17.37 4.75 41.26
C CYS A 15 17.52 4.80 39.73
N LEU A 16 18.03 3.71 39.16
CA LEU A 16 17.89 3.40 37.74
C LEU A 16 16.40 3.18 37.43
N LEU A 17 15.74 4.20 36.89
CA LEU A 17 14.42 4.06 36.28
C LEU A 17 14.61 3.59 34.84
N LEU A 18 14.62 2.26 34.66
CA LEU A 18 14.46 1.59 33.37
C LEU A 18 13.02 1.81 32.88
N LEU A 19 12.81 2.82 32.04
CA LEU A 19 11.58 2.94 31.25
C LEU A 19 11.65 1.90 30.12
N ALA A 20 11.19 0.69 30.41
CA ALA A 20 10.85 -0.32 29.43
C ALA A 20 9.55 0.08 28.70
N GLY A 21 9.67 1.04 27.78
CA GLY A 21 8.62 1.33 26.80
C GLY A 21 8.72 0.34 25.65
N GLY A 22 7.77 -0.59 25.57
CA GLY A 22 7.75 -1.66 24.57
C GLY A 22 7.88 -1.14 23.15
N VAL A 23 8.91 -1.59 22.44
CA VAL A 23 8.89 -1.56 20.98
C VAL A 23 7.76 -2.47 20.55
N ASN A 24 6.65 -1.88 20.07
CA ASN A 24 5.75 -2.64 19.21
C ASN A 24 6.57 -2.98 17.98
N ALA A 25 7.11 -4.19 17.95
CA ALA A 25 7.59 -4.79 16.72
C ALA A 25 6.35 -4.94 15.83
N SER A 26 6.08 -3.90 15.02
CA SER A 26 5.34 -4.10 13.79
C SER A 26 6.14 -5.15 13.03
N ALA A 27 5.71 -6.41 13.11
CA ALA A 27 6.28 -7.46 12.29
C ALA A 27 6.14 -6.96 10.86
N ALA A 28 7.27 -6.53 10.27
CA ALA A 28 7.29 -6.22 8.85
C ALA A 28 6.67 -7.42 8.14
N PRO A 29 5.74 -7.21 7.20
CA PRO A 29 5.15 -8.32 6.47
C PRO A 29 6.29 -9.22 5.98
N PRO A 30 6.16 -10.55 6.10
CA PRO A 30 7.27 -11.45 5.80
C PRO A 30 7.76 -11.13 4.40
N LYS A 31 9.02 -10.67 4.29
CA LYS A 31 9.65 -10.37 3.02
C LYS A 31 9.41 -11.54 2.08
N CYS A 32 8.92 -11.26 0.88
CA CYS A 32 8.68 -12.27 -0.14
C CYS A 32 9.93 -13.14 -0.28
N LYS A 33 9.79 -14.44 -0.05
CA LYS A 33 10.94 -15.36 -0.17
C LYS A 33 11.44 -15.31 -1.62
N ALA A 34 12.76 -15.35 -1.84
CA ALA A 34 13.34 -15.19 -3.18
C ALA A 34 12.72 -16.09 -4.27
N LYS A 35 12.45 -17.36 -3.97
CA LYS A 35 11.77 -18.28 -4.91
C LYS A 35 10.32 -17.88 -5.21
N THR A 36 9.64 -17.29 -4.23
CA THR A 36 8.28 -16.76 -4.39
C THR A 36 8.31 -15.45 -5.18
N TYR A 37 9.36 -14.64 -5.05
CA TYR A 37 9.52 -13.39 -5.80
C TYR A 37 9.65 -13.65 -7.31
N GLN A 38 10.55 -14.55 -7.74
CA GLN A 38 10.68 -14.86 -9.18
C GLN A 38 9.36 -15.37 -9.79
N ALA A 39 8.64 -16.24 -9.06
CA ALA A 39 7.34 -16.73 -9.53
C ALA A 39 6.29 -15.60 -9.59
N ALA A 40 6.33 -14.65 -8.65
CA ALA A 40 5.47 -13.49 -8.64
C ALA A 40 5.78 -12.56 -9.83
N GLU A 41 7.05 -12.33 -10.13
CA GLU A 41 7.53 -11.57 -11.27
C GLU A 41 7.15 -12.21 -12.62
N ASP A 42 7.44 -13.50 -12.81
CA ASP A 42 7.05 -14.23 -14.03
C ASP A 42 5.53 -14.22 -14.26
N ALA A 43 4.75 -14.17 -13.16
CA ALA A 43 3.30 -14.10 -13.20
C ALA A 43 2.80 -12.67 -13.41
N SER A 44 3.51 -11.62 -12.98
CA SER A 44 3.07 -10.23 -13.15
C SER A 44 3.03 -9.82 -14.61
N PHE A 45 3.95 -10.33 -15.44
CA PHE A 45 3.95 -10.12 -16.89
C PHE A 45 2.75 -10.73 -17.63
N LYS A 46 1.96 -11.59 -16.97
CA LYS A 46 0.80 -12.28 -17.57
C LYS A 46 -0.53 -11.64 -17.16
N VAL A 47 -0.52 -10.61 -16.32
CA VAL A 47 -1.73 -9.97 -15.84
C VAL A 47 -2.31 -9.06 -16.93
N ALA A 48 -3.38 -9.51 -17.58
CA ALA A 48 -4.02 -8.77 -18.68
C ALA A 48 -5.49 -8.40 -18.41
N SER A 49 -6.06 -8.94 -17.32
CA SER A 49 -7.45 -8.70 -16.92
C SER A 49 -7.58 -8.58 -15.40
N TRP A 50 -8.71 -8.07 -14.95
CA TRP A 50 -9.06 -8.02 -13.52
C TRP A 50 -9.14 -9.40 -12.85
N SER A 51 -9.48 -10.45 -13.60
CA SER A 51 -9.46 -11.82 -13.08
C SER A 51 -8.02 -12.30 -12.83
N ASP A 52 -7.12 -12.05 -13.78
CA ASP A 52 -5.70 -12.38 -13.62
C ASP A 52 -5.08 -11.57 -12.47
N TYR A 53 -5.45 -10.30 -12.36
CA TYR A 53 -5.01 -9.41 -11.29
C TYR A 53 -5.38 -9.96 -9.91
N LEU A 54 -6.64 -10.41 -9.74
CA LEU A 54 -7.08 -11.04 -8.50
C LEU A 54 -6.37 -12.37 -8.22
N ALA A 55 -6.17 -13.19 -9.25
CA ALA A 55 -5.49 -14.47 -9.12
C ALA A 55 -4.04 -14.26 -8.65
N TRP A 56 -3.34 -13.30 -9.27
CA TRP A 56 -2.01 -12.90 -8.87
C TRP A 56 -1.99 -12.37 -7.43
N TYR A 57 -2.86 -11.41 -7.11
CA TYR A 57 -2.97 -10.82 -5.78
C TYR A 57 -3.15 -11.89 -4.70
N ARG A 58 -4.04 -12.86 -4.91
CA ARG A 58 -4.28 -13.94 -3.94
C ARG A 58 -3.08 -14.85 -3.75
N ALA A 59 -2.29 -15.08 -4.80
CA ALA A 59 -1.14 -15.96 -4.75
C ALA A 59 0.12 -15.28 -4.19
N TYR A 60 0.29 -13.98 -4.45
CA TYR A 60 1.58 -13.30 -4.29
C TYR A 60 1.52 -11.97 -3.51
N ARG A 61 0.37 -11.61 -2.91
CA ARG A 61 0.30 -10.41 -2.06
C ARG A 61 1.41 -10.43 -1.00
N GLY A 62 2.15 -9.33 -0.90
CA GLY A 62 3.38 -9.22 -0.11
C GLY A 62 4.69 -9.35 -0.89
N CYS A 63 4.62 -9.52 -2.22
CA CYS A 63 5.78 -9.57 -3.12
C CYS A 63 5.95 -8.30 -3.98
N GLU A 64 5.28 -7.20 -3.65
CA GLU A 64 5.17 -6.01 -4.50
C GLU A 64 6.32 -5.00 -4.29
N GLU A 65 7.49 -5.50 -3.92
CA GLU A 65 8.72 -4.71 -3.85
C GLU A 65 9.43 -4.71 -5.22
N GLY A 66 10.23 -3.68 -5.51
CA GLY A 66 11.04 -3.61 -6.73
C GLY A 66 10.21 -3.67 -8.02
N GLU A 67 10.72 -4.40 -9.00
CA GLU A 67 10.15 -4.49 -10.36
C GLU A 67 8.71 -5.01 -10.37
N VAL A 68 8.36 -5.91 -9.45
CA VAL A 68 6.99 -6.41 -9.32
C VAL A 68 6.03 -5.27 -8.95
N GLY A 69 6.44 -4.40 -8.03
CA GLY A 69 5.65 -3.24 -7.61
C GLY A 69 5.43 -2.25 -8.76
N GLU A 70 6.49 -1.95 -9.52
CA GLU A 70 6.42 -1.05 -10.69
C GLU A 70 5.51 -1.63 -11.78
N GLN A 71 5.64 -2.93 -12.06
CA GLN A 71 4.78 -3.62 -13.03
C GLN A 71 3.31 -3.60 -12.60
N PHE A 72 3.03 -3.75 -11.30
CA PHE A 72 1.68 -3.68 -10.77
C PHE A 72 1.09 -2.28 -10.77
N ALA A 73 1.91 -1.25 -10.57
CA ALA A 73 1.50 0.12 -10.79
C ALA A 73 0.99 0.32 -12.23
N ASP A 74 1.84 0.01 -13.22
CA ASP A 74 1.50 0.18 -14.63
C ASP A 74 0.25 -0.62 -15.05
N VAL A 75 0.16 -1.89 -14.65
CA VAL A 75 -1.02 -2.73 -14.94
C VAL A 75 -2.27 -2.21 -14.24
N THR A 76 -2.18 -1.76 -12.99
CA THR A 76 -3.33 -1.21 -12.26
C THR A 76 -3.90 0.00 -12.98
N GLU A 77 -3.03 0.92 -13.38
CA GLU A 77 -3.41 2.16 -14.04
C GLU A 77 -4.05 1.88 -15.41
N LYS A 78 -3.46 0.97 -16.20
CA LYS A 78 -4.03 0.51 -17.48
C LYS A 78 -5.38 -0.18 -17.32
N LEU A 79 -5.53 -1.10 -16.37
CA LEU A 79 -6.80 -1.80 -16.15
C LEU A 79 -7.91 -0.85 -15.67
N LEU A 80 -7.59 0.13 -14.83
CA LEU A 80 -8.55 1.16 -14.42
C LEU A 80 -8.90 2.09 -15.59
N GLY A 81 -7.93 2.52 -16.39
CA GLY A 81 -8.18 3.40 -17.53
C GLY A 81 -8.95 2.71 -18.66
N ASP A 82 -8.60 1.47 -19.00
CA ASP A 82 -9.05 0.80 -20.23
C ASP A 82 -10.07 -0.31 -20.00
N GLN A 83 -10.14 -0.88 -18.81
CA GLN A 83 -11.00 -2.03 -18.48
C GLN A 83 -11.86 -1.80 -17.24
N TRP A 84 -12.36 -0.58 -17.05
CA TRP A 84 -13.16 -0.19 -15.86
C TRP A 84 -14.37 -1.09 -15.60
N SER A 85 -15.06 -1.54 -16.65
CA SER A 85 -16.21 -2.47 -16.51
C SER A 85 -15.82 -3.79 -15.84
N GLY A 86 -14.57 -4.24 -16.02
CA GLY A 86 -14.04 -5.40 -15.32
C GLY A 86 -13.87 -5.15 -13.82
N PHE A 87 -13.40 -3.95 -13.42
CA PHE A 87 -13.34 -3.54 -12.01
C PHE A 87 -14.74 -3.54 -11.38
N ALA A 88 -15.72 -2.97 -12.07
CA ALA A 88 -17.12 -2.97 -11.64
C ALA A 88 -17.66 -4.39 -11.40
N ALA A 89 -17.30 -5.33 -12.27
CA ALA A 89 -17.68 -6.75 -12.12
C ALA A 89 -17.03 -7.44 -10.91
N MET A 90 -15.97 -6.87 -10.33
CA MET A 90 -15.31 -7.41 -9.13
C MET A 90 -15.99 -7.06 -7.81
N LYS A 91 -17.19 -6.47 -7.83
CA LYS A 91 -17.89 -6.00 -6.62
C LYS A 91 -17.94 -7.04 -5.49
N SER A 92 -18.22 -8.30 -5.82
CA SER A 92 -18.30 -9.37 -4.81
C SER A 92 -16.94 -9.65 -4.16
N GLN A 93 -15.87 -9.59 -4.94
CA GLN A 93 -14.51 -9.86 -4.52
C GLN A 93 -13.94 -8.70 -3.69
N LEU A 94 -14.20 -7.45 -4.09
CA LEU A 94 -13.89 -6.25 -3.31
C LEU A 94 -14.60 -6.26 -1.94
N THR A 95 -15.79 -6.85 -1.90
CA THR A 95 -16.56 -6.97 -0.65
C THR A 95 -16.03 -8.10 0.22
N ALA A 96 -15.66 -9.24 -0.37
CA ALA A 96 -15.19 -10.42 0.34
C ALA A 96 -13.77 -10.26 0.90
N ASP A 97 -12.86 -9.62 0.16
CA ASP A 97 -11.49 -9.35 0.61
C ASP A 97 -11.27 -7.84 0.83
N LYS A 98 -11.36 -7.43 2.09
CA LYS A 98 -11.23 -6.01 2.48
C LYS A 98 -9.83 -5.45 2.23
N ALA A 99 -8.81 -6.29 2.06
CA ALA A 99 -7.45 -5.85 1.75
C ALA A 99 -7.23 -5.64 0.24
N PHE A 100 -8.16 -6.09 -0.60
CA PHE A 100 -8.00 -6.02 -2.05
C PHE A 100 -8.21 -4.60 -2.62
N LEU A 101 -9.19 -3.84 -2.13
CA LEU A 101 -9.35 -2.45 -2.56
C LEU A 101 -8.15 -1.58 -2.15
N PRO A 102 -7.66 -1.59 -0.88
CA PRO A 102 -6.44 -0.86 -0.51
C PRO A 102 -5.22 -1.26 -1.33
N PHE A 103 -5.15 -2.53 -1.75
CA PHE A 103 -4.11 -3.00 -2.66
C PHE A 103 -4.18 -2.31 -4.02
N ILE A 104 -5.35 -2.30 -4.66
CA ILE A 104 -5.56 -1.61 -5.95
C ILE A 104 -5.24 -0.11 -5.79
N VAL A 105 -5.78 0.55 -4.77
CA VAL A 105 -5.59 1.99 -4.56
C VAL A 105 -4.12 2.34 -4.35
N ARG A 106 -3.35 1.51 -3.61
CA ARG A 106 -1.92 1.76 -3.41
C ARG A 106 -1.11 1.67 -4.70
N ASN A 107 -1.53 0.84 -5.65
CA ASN A 107 -0.89 0.69 -6.95
C ASN A 107 -1.34 1.73 -7.99
N VAL A 108 -2.27 2.64 -7.65
CA VAL A 108 -2.50 3.83 -8.48
C VAL A 108 -1.36 4.81 -8.20
N SER A 109 -0.39 4.88 -9.10
CA SER A 109 0.81 5.71 -8.98
C SER A 109 1.06 6.51 -10.25
N SER A 110 2.19 7.20 -10.38
CA SER A 110 2.48 8.03 -11.56
C SER A 110 3.28 7.30 -12.64
N VAL A 111 3.30 5.96 -12.66
CA VAL A 111 4.18 5.21 -13.57
C VAL A 111 3.75 5.38 -15.03
N SER A 112 2.44 5.46 -15.31
CA SER A 112 1.92 5.53 -16.69
C SER A 112 1.64 6.95 -17.20
N GLY A 113 1.95 8.00 -16.41
CA GLY A 113 1.84 9.42 -16.81
C GLY A 113 0.47 10.10 -16.58
N GLY A 114 0.44 11.43 -16.71
CA GLY A 114 -0.68 12.26 -16.24
C GLY A 114 -2.01 12.14 -17.01
N SER A 115 -1.99 11.85 -18.32
CA SER A 115 -3.22 11.71 -19.11
C SER A 115 -4.04 10.47 -18.72
N LEU A 116 -3.38 9.39 -18.31
CA LEU A 116 -4.05 8.19 -17.82
C LEU A 116 -4.72 8.46 -16.47
N MET A 117 -4.11 9.26 -15.59
CA MET A 117 -4.73 9.64 -14.31
C MET A 117 -6.04 10.39 -14.51
N THR A 118 -6.10 11.35 -15.44
CA THR A 118 -7.35 12.03 -15.79
C THR A 118 -8.41 11.04 -16.23
N LYS A 119 -8.06 10.09 -17.09
CA LYS A 119 -8.99 9.02 -17.51
C LYS A 119 -9.51 8.20 -16.32
N ILE A 120 -8.64 7.83 -15.38
CA ILE A 120 -9.03 7.08 -14.18
C ILE A 120 -9.97 7.91 -13.29
N ILE A 121 -9.73 9.21 -13.15
CA ILE A 121 -10.62 10.13 -12.40
C ILE A 121 -12.00 10.16 -13.05
N ASP A 122 -12.07 10.33 -14.37
CA ASP A 122 -13.32 10.36 -15.13
C ASP A 122 -14.08 9.04 -14.98
N GLN A 123 -13.39 7.90 -15.13
CA GLN A 123 -13.97 6.57 -14.92
C GLN A 123 -14.55 6.42 -13.50
N ALA A 124 -13.82 6.86 -12.48
CA ALA A 124 -14.25 6.81 -11.09
C ALA A 124 -15.48 7.69 -10.80
N HIS A 125 -15.69 8.76 -11.56
CA HIS A 125 -16.82 9.66 -11.38
C HIS A 125 -18.03 9.27 -12.24
N GLU A 126 -17.80 9.02 -13.53
CA GLU A 126 -18.86 8.85 -14.54
C GLU A 126 -19.34 7.40 -14.66
N GLN A 127 -18.49 6.43 -14.36
CA GLN A 127 -18.78 5.00 -14.53
C GLN A 127 -18.82 4.25 -13.19
N CYS A 128 -19.01 4.95 -12.08
CA CYS A 128 -19.08 4.31 -10.78
C CYS A 128 -20.37 3.46 -10.65
N PRO A 129 -20.28 2.14 -10.45
CA PRO A 129 -21.46 1.30 -10.29
C PRO A 129 -22.05 1.44 -8.88
N HIS A 130 -23.37 1.28 -8.79
CA HIS A 130 -24.09 1.33 -7.51
C HIS A 130 -23.53 0.32 -6.49
N GLY A 131 -23.29 0.78 -5.26
CA GLY A 131 -22.73 0.02 -4.16
C GLY A 131 -21.20 -0.14 -4.21
N LEU A 132 -20.49 0.64 -5.02
CA LEU A 132 -19.03 0.77 -5.02
C LEU A 132 -18.57 2.22 -4.83
N GLU A 133 -19.44 3.12 -4.38
CA GLU A 133 -19.19 4.57 -4.27
C GLU A 133 -17.92 4.87 -3.45
N ALA A 134 -17.73 4.16 -2.33
CA ALA A 134 -16.54 4.31 -1.51
C ALA A 134 -15.25 3.85 -2.23
N ALA A 135 -15.34 2.82 -3.06
CA ALA A 135 -14.22 2.32 -3.83
C ALA A 135 -13.84 3.29 -4.96
N CYS A 136 -14.84 3.77 -5.71
CA CYS A 136 -14.66 4.78 -6.74
C CYS A 136 -14.05 6.07 -6.15
N ALA A 137 -14.56 6.55 -5.02
CA ALA A 137 -14.05 7.73 -4.35
C ALA A 137 -12.58 7.57 -3.92
N ALA A 138 -12.20 6.39 -3.41
CA ALA A 138 -10.82 6.11 -3.03
C ALA A 138 -9.87 6.11 -4.24
N ILE A 139 -10.27 5.47 -5.34
CA ILE A 139 -9.51 5.42 -6.59
C ILE A 139 -9.38 6.81 -7.20
N GLY A 140 -10.48 7.53 -7.39
CA GLY A 140 -10.48 8.88 -7.96
C GLY A 140 -9.65 9.86 -7.12
N LYS A 141 -9.72 9.77 -5.79
CA LYS A 141 -8.89 10.60 -4.89
C LYS A 141 -7.40 10.31 -5.06
N LYS A 142 -6.99 9.04 -5.11
CA LYS A 142 -5.57 8.70 -5.30
C LYS A 142 -5.10 9.10 -6.70
N ALA A 143 -5.88 8.83 -7.75
CA ALA A 143 -5.56 9.24 -9.12
C ALA A 143 -5.39 10.76 -9.23
N LYS A 144 -6.29 11.54 -8.59
CA LYS A 144 -6.14 13.00 -8.52
C LYS A 144 -4.87 13.43 -7.80
N TYR A 145 -4.59 12.85 -6.63
CA TYR A 145 -3.37 13.17 -5.88
C TYR A 145 -2.11 12.93 -6.72
N VAL A 146 -2.08 11.82 -7.46
CA VAL A 146 -0.98 11.49 -8.38
C VAL A 146 -0.91 12.45 -9.55
N ALA A 147 -2.05 12.79 -10.18
CA ALA A 147 -2.10 13.75 -11.29
C ALA A 147 -1.57 15.14 -10.88
N ASP A 148 -1.78 15.52 -9.61
CA ASP A 148 -1.31 16.78 -9.03
C ASP A 148 0.19 16.72 -8.61
N GLY A 149 0.91 15.64 -8.94
CA GLY A 149 2.35 15.47 -8.67
C GLY A 149 2.69 14.75 -7.37
N GLY A 150 1.71 14.13 -6.71
CA GLY A 150 1.92 13.29 -5.54
C GLY A 150 2.48 11.90 -5.88
N THR A 151 3.28 11.33 -4.98
CA THR A 151 3.81 9.96 -5.07
C THR A 151 3.17 9.06 -4.01
#